data_AF-B0JIZ0-F1
#
_entry.id   AF-B0JIZ0-F1
#
_cell.length_a   1.000
_cell.length_b   1.000
_cell.length_c   1.000
_cell.angle_alpha   90.00
_cell.angle_beta   90.00
_cell.angle_gamma   90.00
#
_symmetry.space_group_name_H-M   'P 1'
#
loop_
_entity.id
_entity.type
_entity.pdbx_description
1 polymer ?
#
loop_
_entity_poly.entity_id
_entity_poly.type
_entity_poly.pdbx_seq_one_letter_code
_entity_poly.pdbx_strand_id
1 'polypeptide(L)'
;MKSADCLTVSPGEPLTDWQKLGLDLVARWQGRDVILAIDLTGSVNFNDEGRTRLGQIIRDSLKNNDSVYLVPFADNVQPIEEPILIRGREDIDAVLKAIPWQSSQSAKNTDIQRAEWHVYPRLARLNQCRLTANQAIKPQSVVWITDAPLSTAAGITSQQWIETPKNSPFRLANSPESLERQNWLNSLPINLRTQEITATNGNKYKLSVVDIAPTAQEFCTPAPGGQETCLINSYLLSQLWLPALAITLMGIGGIVASILGIRHWLLLNTAWTIKVSSNDDENEIQRYTLKTSQRINIGGEGVNTIDCPGEETRCYLERRGNQLYLKPSKQAEIFYRGNQLTQEVKIDKNYLTLTYHHNHQDFDLQIQIRKK
;
A
#
# COMPACT_ATOMS: atom_id res chain seq x y z
N MET A 1 -2.79 17.24 20.76
CA MET A 1 -2.73 18.23 19.64
C MET A 1 -3.51 19.43 20.16
N LYS A 2 -2.95 20.65 20.30
CA LYS A 2 -3.78 21.77 20.81
C LYS A 2 -5.01 21.89 19.91
N SER A 3 -6.18 21.59 20.46
CA SER A 3 -7.48 21.74 19.83
C SER A 3 -7.64 23.20 19.40
N ALA A 4 -7.22 23.52 18.17
CA ALA A 4 -7.84 24.63 17.47
C ALA A 4 -9.34 24.30 17.46
N ASP A 5 -10.16 25.21 17.99
CA ASP A 5 -11.61 25.04 18.07
C ASP A 5 -12.17 24.82 16.68
N CYS A 6 -12.24 23.54 16.35
CA CYS A 6 -12.81 23.04 15.14
C CYS A 6 -14.32 23.17 15.26
N LEU A 7 -14.93 23.67 14.18
CA LEU A 7 -16.36 23.97 14.09
C LEU A 7 -17.20 22.78 14.57
N THR A 8 -18.34 23.10 15.18
CA THR A 8 -19.40 22.12 15.42
C THR A 8 -19.77 21.48 14.08
N VAL A 9 -19.86 20.16 14.09
CA VAL A 9 -20.14 19.37 12.89
C VAL A 9 -21.56 18.86 12.97
N SER A 10 -22.26 18.83 11.85
CA SER A 10 -23.56 18.18 11.68
C SER A 10 -23.43 17.00 10.71
N PRO A 11 -24.36 16.04 10.72
CA PRO A 11 -24.43 15.03 9.68
C PRO A 11 -24.45 15.68 8.28
N GLY A 12 -23.51 15.30 7.43
CA GLY A 12 -23.36 15.80 6.07
C GLY A 12 -24.14 14.97 5.05
N GLU A 13 -23.93 15.31 3.77
CA GLU A 13 -24.52 14.56 2.66
C GLU A 13 -23.91 13.16 2.52
N PRO A 14 -24.66 12.17 1.99
CA PRO A 14 -24.13 10.83 1.76
C PRO A 14 -22.92 10.83 0.81
N LEU A 15 -21.87 10.12 1.20
CA LEU A 15 -20.68 9.98 0.38
C LEU A 15 -20.95 9.08 -0.83
N THR A 16 -20.41 9.48 -1.98
CA THR A 16 -20.32 8.61 -3.16
C THR A 16 -19.31 7.47 -2.93
N ASP A 17 -19.42 6.38 -3.69
CA ASP A 17 -18.54 5.22 -3.49
C ASP A 17 -17.07 5.52 -3.80
N TRP A 18 -16.81 6.41 -4.77
CA TRP A 18 -15.44 6.88 -5.02
C TRP A 18 -14.88 7.70 -3.85
N GLN A 19 -15.72 8.53 -3.22
CA GLN A 19 -15.29 9.29 -2.04
C GLN A 19 -14.95 8.34 -0.88
N LYS A 20 -15.79 7.33 -0.61
CA LYS A 20 -15.50 6.30 0.39
C LYS A 20 -14.18 5.59 0.11
N LEU A 21 -13.97 5.14 -1.13
CA LEU A 21 -12.72 4.50 -1.54
C LEU A 21 -11.50 5.42 -1.36
N GLY A 22 -11.64 6.69 -1.73
CA GLY A 22 -10.59 7.70 -1.56
C GLY A 22 -10.25 7.92 -0.09
N LEU A 23 -11.26 8.04 0.78
CA LEU A 23 -11.08 8.20 2.22
C LEU A 23 -10.40 6.97 2.85
N ASP A 24 -10.78 5.77 2.44
CA ASP A 24 -10.12 4.51 2.84
C ASP A 24 -8.64 4.47 2.43
N LEU A 25 -8.31 4.95 1.23
CA LEU A 25 -6.94 5.03 0.75
C LEU A 25 -6.11 6.02 1.58
N VAL A 26 -6.66 7.19 1.88
CA VAL A 26 -5.98 8.20 2.71
C VAL A 26 -5.73 7.67 4.13
N ALA A 27 -6.68 6.96 4.70
CA ALA A 27 -6.63 6.53 6.09
C ALA A 27 -5.79 5.25 6.32
N ARG A 28 -5.38 4.55 5.26
CA ARG A 28 -4.77 3.22 5.29
C ARG A 28 -3.58 3.06 6.26
N TRP A 29 -2.85 4.14 6.54
CA TRP A 29 -1.60 4.11 7.32
C TRP A 29 -1.64 4.97 8.60
N GLN A 30 -2.79 5.52 8.98
CA GLN A 30 -2.88 6.55 10.02
C GLN A 30 -3.14 6.02 11.45
N GLY A 31 -3.31 4.70 11.61
CA GLY A 31 -3.87 4.11 12.83
C GLY A 31 -5.36 4.47 13.00
N ARG A 32 -5.94 4.20 14.16
CA ARG A 32 -7.37 4.42 14.48
C ARG A 32 -7.55 5.39 15.64
N ASP A 33 -8.68 6.10 15.67
CA ASP A 33 -9.19 6.63 16.93
C ASP A 33 -10.01 5.54 17.64
N VAL A 34 -9.70 5.26 18.90
CA VAL A 34 -10.37 4.24 19.71
C VAL A 34 -10.94 4.90 20.95
N ILE A 35 -12.27 4.88 21.10
CA ILE A 35 -12.93 5.30 22.34
C ILE A 35 -13.20 4.07 23.19
N LEU A 36 -12.69 4.06 24.42
CA LEU A 36 -13.07 3.10 25.45
C LEU A 36 -14.19 3.73 26.28
N ALA A 37 -15.44 3.42 25.94
CA ALA A 37 -16.62 3.90 26.63
C ALA A 37 -17.02 2.92 27.73
N ILE A 38 -16.83 3.33 28.98
CA ILE A 38 -16.90 2.44 30.14
C ILE A 38 -18.01 2.89 31.08
N ASP A 39 -19.01 2.04 31.24
CA ASP A 39 -20.08 2.25 32.20
C ASP A 39 -19.54 2.02 33.63
N LEU A 40 -19.76 3.01 34.50
CA LEU A 40 -19.29 3.02 35.88
C LEU A 40 -20.35 2.59 36.88
N THR A 41 -21.55 2.20 36.44
CA THR A 41 -22.61 1.76 37.33
C THR A 41 -22.33 0.40 37.95
N GLY A 42 -22.97 0.13 39.09
CA GLY A 42 -22.77 -1.12 39.83
C GLY A 42 -23.26 -2.38 39.10
N SER A 43 -24.12 -2.25 38.09
CA SER A 43 -24.57 -3.37 37.25
C SER A 43 -23.40 -3.92 36.41
N VAL A 44 -22.51 -3.04 35.96
CA VAL A 44 -21.28 -3.34 35.23
C VAL A 44 -20.14 -3.54 36.22
N ASN A 45 -20.17 -4.68 36.90
CA ASN A 45 -19.11 -5.07 37.81
C ASN A 45 -17.96 -5.78 37.05
N PHE A 46 -16.86 -5.06 36.82
CA PHE A 46 -15.66 -5.60 36.17
C PHE A 46 -15.06 -6.76 36.96
N ASN A 47 -15.42 -7.99 36.60
CA ASN A 47 -14.77 -9.19 37.11
C ASN A 47 -13.46 -9.49 36.39
N ASP A 48 -12.73 -10.50 36.87
CA ASP A 48 -11.45 -10.91 36.29
C ASP A 48 -11.57 -11.32 34.81
N GLU A 49 -12.69 -11.91 34.41
CA GLU A 49 -12.96 -12.21 33.00
C GLU A 49 -13.07 -10.92 32.17
N GLY A 50 -13.89 -9.95 32.60
CA GLY A 50 -14.03 -8.65 31.98
C GLY A 50 -12.71 -7.90 31.82
N ARG A 51 -11.92 -7.87 32.89
CA ARG A 51 -10.57 -7.29 32.90
C ARG A 51 -9.65 -7.99 31.93
N THR A 52 -9.69 -9.33 31.90
CA THR A 52 -8.88 -10.13 30.99
C THR A 52 -9.27 -9.90 29.53
N ARG A 53 -10.57 -9.91 29.21
CA ARG A 53 -11.08 -9.71 27.83
C ARG A 53 -10.80 -8.30 27.32
N LEU A 54 -11.07 -7.28 28.13
CA LEU A 54 -10.72 -5.91 27.76
C LEU A 54 -9.21 -5.73 27.65
N GLY A 55 -8.45 -6.33 28.57
CA GLY A 55 -7.00 -6.35 28.51
C GLY A 55 -6.46 -6.99 27.23
N GLN A 56 -7.04 -8.11 26.80
CA GLN A 56 -6.73 -8.77 25.52
C GLN A 56 -7.05 -7.86 24.34
N ILE A 57 -8.23 -7.23 24.30
CA ILE A 57 -8.58 -6.29 23.22
C ILE A 57 -7.56 -5.16 23.15
N ILE A 58 -7.20 -4.57 24.29
CA ILE A 58 -6.26 -3.45 24.35
C ILE A 58 -4.86 -3.89 23.92
N ARG A 59 -4.38 -5.06 24.37
CA ARG A 59 -3.03 -5.54 24.06
C ARG A 59 -2.89 -6.09 22.64
N ASP A 60 -3.91 -6.77 22.14
CA ASP A 60 -3.84 -7.53 20.89
C ASP A 60 -4.41 -6.71 19.70
N SER A 61 -5.35 -5.79 19.95
CA SER A 61 -5.97 -4.99 18.88
C SER A 61 -5.25 -3.67 18.64
N LEU A 62 -4.77 -2.98 19.69
CA LEU A 62 -4.17 -1.66 19.52
C LEU A 62 -2.84 -1.76 18.76
N LYS A 63 -2.66 -0.84 17.82
CA LYS A 63 -1.49 -0.76 16.95
C LYS A 63 -0.78 0.57 17.10
N ASN A 64 0.44 0.63 16.60
CA ASN A 64 1.17 1.87 16.47
C ASN A 64 0.33 2.92 15.71
N ASN A 65 0.38 4.17 16.15
CA ASN A 65 -0.43 5.32 15.70
C ASN A 65 -1.92 5.30 16.07
N ASP A 66 -2.41 4.30 16.80
CA ASP A 66 -3.75 4.37 17.40
C ASP A 66 -3.80 5.50 18.46
N SER A 67 -4.94 6.18 18.55
CA SER A 67 -5.21 7.26 19.50
C SER A 67 -6.35 6.83 20.41
N VAL A 68 -6.07 6.58 21.68
CA VAL A 68 -7.04 6.00 22.63
C VAL A 68 -7.61 7.07 23.53
N TYR A 69 -8.93 7.16 23.58
CA TYR A 69 -9.69 8.07 24.42
C TYR A 69 -10.46 7.25 25.46
N LEU A 70 -10.39 7.63 26.73
CA LEU A 70 -11.18 7.01 27.78
C LEU A 70 -12.41 7.86 28.05
N VAL A 71 -13.59 7.23 28.04
CA VAL A 71 -14.87 7.91 28.25
C VAL A 71 -15.69 7.14 29.28
N PRO A 72 -15.41 7.34 30.56
CA PRO A 72 -16.24 6.78 31.62
C PRO A 72 -17.60 7.48 31.65
N PHE A 73 -18.68 6.73 31.88
CA PHE A 73 -20.02 7.29 31.92
C PHE A 73 -20.95 6.56 32.90
N ALA A 74 -22.02 7.24 33.29
CA ALA A 74 -23.15 6.70 34.06
C ALA A 74 -24.41 7.51 33.67
N ASP A 75 -25.00 8.27 34.59
CA ASP A 75 -26.08 9.23 34.29
C ASP A 75 -25.59 10.46 33.51
N ASN A 76 -24.30 10.76 33.65
CA ASN A 76 -23.59 11.77 32.88
C ASN A 76 -22.33 11.16 32.24
N VAL A 77 -21.83 11.84 31.21
CA VAL A 77 -20.66 11.41 30.44
C VAL A 77 -19.48 12.28 30.84
N GLN A 78 -18.34 11.67 31.19
CA GLN A 78 -17.14 12.45 31.46
C GLN A 78 -16.61 13.09 30.17
N PRO A 79 -16.03 14.31 30.24
CA PRO A 79 -15.43 14.96 29.09
C PRO A 79 -14.37 14.09 28.42
N ILE A 80 -14.37 14.07 27.09
CA ILE A 80 -13.35 13.35 26.32
C ILE A 80 -12.04 14.14 26.36
N GLU A 81 -11.08 13.64 27.15
CA GLU A 81 -9.75 14.22 27.30
C GLU A 81 -8.84 13.99 26.07
N GLU A 82 -7.59 14.49 26.14
CA GLU A 82 -6.58 14.22 25.12
C GLU A 82 -6.28 12.71 25.03
N PRO A 83 -6.03 12.18 23.83
CA PRO A 83 -5.81 10.76 23.65
C PRO A 83 -4.42 10.32 24.14
N ILE A 84 -4.35 9.07 24.59
CA ILE A 84 -3.09 8.33 24.71
C ILE A 84 -2.70 7.84 23.32
N LEU A 85 -1.59 8.34 22.79
CA LEU A 85 -1.06 7.94 21.48
C LEU A 85 -0.21 6.68 21.63
N ILE A 86 -0.59 5.61 20.93
CA ILE A 86 0.13 4.34 20.98
C ILE A 86 1.35 4.38 20.08
N ARG A 87 2.55 4.30 20.68
CA ARG A 87 3.85 4.18 19.99
C ARG A 87 4.53 2.86 20.32
N GLY A 88 4.24 2.28 21.48
CA GLY A 88 4.78 0.99 21.91
C GLY A 88 4.00 0.37 23.07
N ARG A 89 4.58 -0.67 23.68
CA ARG A 89 3.96 -1.42 24.78
C ARG A 89 3.75 -0.57 26.04
N GLU A 90 4.63 0.39 26.31
CA GLU A 90 4.52 1.28 27.47
C GLU A 90 3.23 2.11 27.43
N ASP A 91 2.83 2.58 26.25
CA ASP A 91 1.59 3.34 26.05
C ASP A 91 0.35 2.45 26.23
N ILE A 92 0.43 1.18 25.81
CA ILE A 92 -0.64 0.19 26.03
C ILE A 92 -0.82 -0.04 27.54
N ASP A 93 0.27 -0.17 28.29
CA ASP A 93 0.21 -0.29 29.75
C ASP A 93 -0.32 1.00 30.40
N ALA A 94 -0.03 2.17 29.84
CA ALA A 94 -0.60 3.44 30.29
C ALA A 94 -2.13 3.48 30.09
N VAL A 95 -2.64 3.01 28.95
CA VAL A 95 -4.10 2.84 28.72
C VAL A 95 -4.71 1.93 29.77
N LEU A 96 -4.11 0.75 30.01
CA LEU A 96 -4.64 -0.22 30.99
C LEU A 96 -4.69 0.34 32.42
N LYS A 97 -3.71 1.16 32.79
CA LYS A 97 -3.66 1.83 34.10
C LYS A 97 -4.68 2.95 34.24
N ALA A 98 -5.03 3.62 33.15
CA ALA A 98 -5.97 4.73 33.14
C ALA A 98 -7.45 4.26 33.21
N ILE A 99 -7.72 2.97 32.98
CA ILE A 99 -9.08 2.44 33.03
C ILE A 99 -9.63 2.46 34.47
N PRO A 100 -10.81 3.05 34.70
CA PRO A 100 -11.49 2.97 35.99
C PRO A 100 -12.12 1.59 36.20
N TRP A 101 -11.30 0.64 36.68
CA TRP A 101 -11.72 -0.76 36.91
C TRP A 101 -12.71 -0.98 38.06
N GLN A 102 -13.10 0.08 38.76
CA GLN A 102 -14.03 0.05 39.88
C GLN A 102 -15.27 0.85 39.51
N SER A 103 -16.44 0.23 39.68
CA SER A 103 -17.71 0.93 39.59
C SER A 103 -17.81 1.98 40.69
N SER A 104 -18.49 3.08 40.38
CA SER A 104 -18.76 4.11 41.37
C SER A 104 -19.93 3.67 42.24
N GLN A 105 -19.72 3.56 43.56
CA GLN A 105 -20.79 3.21 44.51
C GLN A 105 -21.95 4.22 44.53
N SER A 106 -21.73 5.44 44.03
CA SER A 106 -22.76 6.48 43.94
C SER A 106 -23.53 6.49 42.61
N ALA A 107 -23.01 5.83 41.57
CA ALA A 107 -23.63 5.81 40.24
C ALA A 107 -24.70 4.72 40.15
N LYS A 108 -25.97 5.13 40.23
CA LYS A 108 -27.14 4.23 40.22
C LYS A 108 -27.92 4.19 38.91
N ASN A 109 -27.66 5.16 38.04
CA ASN A 109 -28.38 5.37 36.79
C ASN A 109 -27.39 5.38 35.63
N THR A 110 -27.86 4.97 34.45
CA THR A 110 -27.08 4.87 33.22
C THR A 110 -27.84 5.53 32.09
N ASP A 111 -27.31 6.62 31.54
CA ASP A 111 -27.87 7.35 30.39
C ASP A 111 -27.12 7.00 29.10
N ILE A 112 -27.38 5.81 28.55
CA ILE A 112 -26.66 5.30 27.38
C ILE A 112 -26.87 6.15 26.13
N GLN A 113 -28.06 6.74 25.95
CA GLN A 113 -28.33 7.60 24.81
C GLN A 113 -27.53 8.90 24.88
N ARG A 114 -27.33 9.45 26.08
CA ARG A 114 -26.42 10.59 26.28
C ARG A 114 -24.98 10.22 25.95
N ALA A 115 -24.51 9.04 26.34
CA ALA A 115 -23.18 8.56 26.02
C ALA A 115 -22.97 8.47 24.50
N GLU A 116 -23.92 7.85 23.77
CA GLU A 116 -23.86 7.77 22.30
C GLU A 116 -23.92 9.16 21.65
N TRP A 117 -24.79 10.05 22.13
CA TRP A 117 -24.88 11.45 21.67
C TRP A 117 -23.59 12.23 21.95
N HIS A 118 -22.84 11.90 23.00
CA HIS A 118 -21.56 12.55 23.26
C HIS A 118 -20.43 11.99 22.39
N VAL A 119 -20.40 10.67 22.18
CA VAL A 119 -19.29 9.94 21.55
C VAL A 119 -19.29 10.08 20.03
N TYR A 120 -20.42 9.83 19.36
CA TYR A 120 -20.46 9.78 17.89
C TYR A 120 -20.20 11.12 17.21
N PRO A 121 -20.78 12.26 17.66
CA PRO A 121 -20.48 13.56 17.07
C PRO A 121 -19.01 13.95 17.32
N ARG A 122 -18.44 13.56 18.46
CA ARG A 122 -17.02 13.80 18.75
C ARG A 122 -16.13 13.07 17.75
N LEU A 123 -16.42 11.81 17.46
CA LEU A 123 -15.67 11.04 16.45
C LEU A 123 -15.78 11.67 15.07
N ALA A 124 -16.99 12.01 14.63
CA ALA A 124 -17.20 12.70 13.35
C ALA A 124 -16.41 14.02 13.28
N ARG A 125 -16.42 14.79 14.38
CA ARG A 125 -15.64 16.03 14.50
C ARG A 125 -14.15 15.78 14.35
N LEU A 126 -13.56 14.75 14.97
CA LEU A 126 -12.11 14.48 14.85
C LEU A 126 -11.67 14.35 13.39
N ASN A 127 -12.40 13.59 12.57
CA ASN A 127 -12.09 13.48 11.15
C ASN A 127 -12.41 14.74 10.35
N GLN A 128 -13.49 15.45 10.69
CA GLN A 128 -13.78 16.73 10.05
C GLN A 128 -12.64 17.75 10.26
N CYS A 129 -12.08 17.81 11.47
CA CYS A 129 -10.96 18.70 11.76
C CYS A 129 -9.71 18.33 10.97
N ARG A 130 -9.44 17.02 10.82
CA ARG A 130 -8.33 16.54 9.98
C ARG A 130 -8.55 16.93 8.53
N LEU A 131 -9.76 16.73 7.99
CA LEU A 131 -10.11 17.17 6.64
C LEU A 131 -9.84 18.66 6.43
N THR A 132 -10.36 19.52 7.32
CA THR A 132 -10.16 20.99 7.22
C THR A 132 -8.68 21.38 7.34
N ALA A 133 -7.91 20.67 8.17
CA ALA A 133 -6.47 20.87 8.30
C ALA A 133 -5.65 20.21 7.18
N ASN A 134 -6.30 19.60 6.19
CA ASN A 134 -5.67 18.78 5.15
C ASN A 134 -4.70 17.72 5.73
N GLN A 135 -5.11 17.12 6.84
CA GLN A 135 -4.45 16.00 7.48
C GLN A 135 -5.20 14.71 7.14
N ALA A 136 -4.47 13.60 7.07
CA ALA A 136 -5.07 12.30 6.80
C ALA A 136 -6.04 11.90 7.92
N ILE A 137 -7.29 11.63 7.54
CA ILE A 137 -8.32 11.10 8.44
C ILE A 137 -7.98 9.69 8.94
N LYS A 138 -8.67 9.24 9.99
CA LYS A 138 -8.48 7.90 10.57
C LYS A 138 -9.76 7.06 10.51
N PRO A 139 -9.66 5.73 10.36
CA PRO A 139 -10.71 4.84 10.84
C PRO A 139 -10.96 5.04 12.34
N GLN A 140 -12.18 4.75 12.80
CA GLN A 140 -12.56 5.00 14.19
C GLN A 140 -13.26 3.77 14.78
N SER A 141 -13.22 3.64 16.10
CA SER A 141 -13.91 2.57 16.81
C SER A 141 -14.32 2.99 18.21
N VAL A 142 -15.42 2.42 18.69
CA VAL A 142 -15.88 2.56 20.07
C VAL A 142 -15.98 1.17 20.70
N VAL A 143 -15.27 0.96 21.80
CA VAL A 143 -15.41 -0.23 22.64
C VAL A 143 -16.33 0.16 23.80
N TRP A 144 -17.57 -0.29 23.72
CA TRP A 144 -18.59 -0.13 24.76
C TRP A 144 -18.51 -1.28 25.76
N ILE A 145 -18.47 -0.94 27.04
CA ILE A 145 -18.60 -1.89 28.13
C ILE A 145 -19.77 -1.43 28.99
N THR A 146 -20.93 -2.04 28.75
CA THR A 146 -22.19 -1.68 29.40
C THR A 146 -23.18 -2.83 29.27
N ASP A 147 -24.13 -2.92 30.19
CA ASP A 147 -25.31 -3.77 30.07
C ASP A 147 -26.49 -3.04 29.41
N ALA A 148 -26.39 -1.72 29.25
CA ALA A 148 -27.40 -0.91 28.58
C ALA A 148 -27.53 -1.24 27.08
N PRO A 149 -28.73 -1.11 26.50
CA PRO A 149 -28.93 -1.35 25.07
C PRO A 149 -28.32 -0.22 24.24
N LEU A 150 -27.46 -0.58 23.29
CA LEU A 150 -26.87 0.33 22.31
C LEU A 150 -27.79 0.55 21.11
N SER A 151 -27.67 1.70 20.46
CA SER A 151 -28.29 2.00 19.17
C SER A 151 -29.81 1.79 19.14
N THR A 152 -30.47 2.06 20.27
CA THR A 152 -31.94 2.04 20.34
C THR A 152 -32.55 3.16 19.50
N ALA A 153 -33.85 3.11 19.23
CA ALA A 153 -34.56 4.22 18.60
C ALA A 153 -34.52 5.51 19.45
N ALA A 154 -34.86 6.65 18.84
CA ALA A 154 -35.02 7.93 19.54
C ALA A 154 -36.06 7.82 20.66
N GLY A 155 -35.69 8.29 21.86
CA GLY A 155 -36.50 8.10 23.06
C GLY A 155 -36.25 6.74 23.70
N ILE A 156 -35.99 6.71 25.01
CA ILE A 156 -35.86 5.48 25.78
C ILE A 156 -36.83 5.46 26.96
N THR A 157 -37.72 4.47 26.96
CA THR A 157 -38.69 4.27 28.03
C THR A 157 -38.07 3.46 29.18
N SER A 158 -38.60 3.60 30.39
CA SER A 158 -38.16 2.80 31.54
C SER A 158 -38.43 1.30 31.37
N GLN A 159 -39.29 0.91 30.44
CA GLN A 159 -39.54 -0.48 30.04
C GLN A 159 -38.41 -1.04 29.16
N GLN A 160 -37.75 -0.19 28.36
CA GLN A 160 -36.60 -0.57 27.53
C GLN A 160 -35.29 -0.51 28.34
N TRP A 161 -35.13 0.54 29.14
CA TRP A 161 -33.98 0.70 30.02
C TRP A 161 -34.39 1.50 31.26
N ILE A 162 -34.44 0.82 32.40
CA ILE A 162 -34.98 1.39 33.63
C ILE A 162 -34.05 2.44 34.25
N GLU A 163 -32.75 2.34 33.96
CA GLU A 163 -31.71 3.16 34.60
C GLU A 163 -31.50 4.53 33.94
N THR A 164 -32.15 4.84 32.81
CA THR A 164 -32.10 6.21 32.26
C THR A 164 -32.66 7.20 33.29
N PRO A 165 -31.98 8.30 33.64
CA PRO A 165 -32.50 9.30 34.58
C PRO A 165 -33.87 9.86 34.18
N LYS A 166 -34.76 10.11 35.14
CA LYS A 166 -36.14 10.61 34.89
C LYS A 166 -36.19 11.95 34.14
N ASN A 167 -35.20 12.80 34.36
CA ASN A 167 -35.05 14.12 33.76
C ASN A 167 -34.17 14.11 32.49
N SER A 168 -33.75 12.95 32.01
CA SER A 168 -32.94 12.87 30.79
C SER A 168 -33.78 13.31 29.58
N PRO A 169 -33.27 14.23 28.72
CA PRO A 169 -33.96 14.62 27.49
C PRO A 169 -34.17 13.41 26.56
N PHE A 170 -33.29 12.41 26.65
CA PHE A 170 -33.31 11.19 25.85
C PHE A 170 -34.47 10.24 26.17
N ARG A 171 -35.28 10.52 27.19
CA ARG A 171 -36.56 9.80 27.39
C ARG A 171 -37.62 10.20 26.38
N LEU A 172 -37.51 11.38 25.79
CA LEU A 172 -38.47 11.92 24.83
C LEU A 172 -37.95 11.70 23.40
N ALA A 173 -38.70 10.96 22.59
CA ALA A 173 -38.31 10.67 21.21
C ALA A 173 -38.13 11.93 20.35
N ASN A 174 -38.87 13.00 20.65
CA ASN A 174 -38.89 14.26 19.91
C ASN A 174 -38.03 15.36 20.55
N SER A 175 -37.27 15.08 21.62
CA SER A 175 -36.28 16.06 22.11
C SER A 175 -35.20 16.30 21.04
N PRO A 176 -34.67 17.52 20.91
CA PRO A 176 -33.56 17.81 19.99
C PRO A 176 -32.39 16.82 20.10
N GLU A 177 -32.01 16.45 21.32
CA GLU A 177 -30.88 15.57 21.61
C GLU A 177 -31.12 14.14 21.12
N SER A 178 -32.31 13.58 21.36
CA SER A 178 -32.72 12.26 20.81
C SER A 178 -32.69 12.22 19.29
N LEU A 179 -33.18 13.29 18.64
CA LEU A 179 -33.21 13.38 17.17
C LEU A 179 -31.79 13.51 16.61
N GLU A 180 -30.96 14.34 17.22
CA GLU A 180 -29.57 14.50 16.81
C GLU A 180 -28.78 13.19 16.97
N ARG A 181 -28.93 12.49 18.10
CA ARG A 181 -28.31 11.17 18.32
C ARG A 181 -28.72 10.19 17.22
N GLN A 182 -30.01 10.15 16.91
CA GLN A 182 -30.54 9.26 15.87
C GLN A 182 -29.98 9.61 14.49
N ASN A 183 -29.86 10.90 14.17
CA ASN A 183 -29.28 11.34 12.91
C ASN A 183 -27.81 10.89 12.77
N TRP A 184 -27.02 10.98 13.85
CA TRP A 184 -25.64 10.49 13.85
C TRP A 184 -25.52 8.98 13.71
N LEU A 185 -26.37 8.22 14.40
CA LEU A 185 -26.40 6.76 14.24
C LEU A 185 -26.78 6.33 12.82
N ASN A 186 -27.65 7.11 12.16
CA ASN A 186 -28.08 6.82 10.80
C ASN A 186 -27.07 7.26 9.74
N SER A 187 -26.27 8.31 10.00
CA SER A 187 -25.34 8.88 9.03
C SER A 187 -23.96 8.22 9.05
N LEU A 188 -23.52 7.71 10.20
CA LEU A 188 -22.20 7.11 10.33
C LEU A 188 -22.19 5.65 9.82
N PRO A 189 -21.12 5.22 9.12
CA PRO A 189 -20.97 3.86 8.62
C PRO A 189 -20.59 2.89 9.76
N ILE A 190 -21.54 2.63 10.65
CA ILE A 190 -21.38 1.85 11.87
C ILE A 190 -21.47 0.34 11.59
N ASN A 191 -20.52 -0.42 12.14
CA ASN A 191 -20.56 -1.87 12.21
C ASN A 191 -20.42 -2.33 13.67
N LEU A 192 -21.52 -2.82 14.25
CA LEU A 192 -21.60 -3.24 15.65
C LEU A 192 -21.36 -4.75 15.79
N ARG A 193 -20.44 -5.13 16.68
CA ARG A 193 -20.15 -6.51 17.07
C ARG A 193 -20.20 -6.62 18.58
N THR A 194 -20.88 -7.63 19.12
CA THR A 194 -21.12 -7.74 20.57
C THR A 194 -20.82 -9.13 21.10
N GLN A 195 -20.23 -9.17 22.29
CA GLN A 195 -20.01 -10.36 23.10
C GLN A 195 -20.63 -10.15 24.49
N GLU A 196 -21.41 -11.12 24.95
CA GLU A 196 -21.95 -11.12 26.32
C GLU A 196 -20.92 -11.70 27.31
N ILE A 197 -20.79 -11.08 28.48
CA ILE A 197 -19.91 -11.49 29.58
C ILE A 197 -20.74 -11.62 30.85
N THR A 198 -20.51 -12.69 31.63
CA THR A 198 -21.17 -12.89 32.93
C THR A 198 -20.25 -12.38 34.04
N ALA A 199 -20.71 -11.40 34.80
CA ALA A 199 -20.04 -10.85 35.97
C ALA A 199 -20.06 -11.82 37.16
N THR A 200 -19.20 -11.60 38.16
CA THR A 200 -19.08 -12.46 39.36
C THR A 200 -20.32 -12.48 40.24
N ASN A 201 -21.15 -11.44 40.19
CA ASN A 201 -22.46 -11.38 40.85
C ASN A 201 -23.57 -12.09 40.06
N GLY A 202 -23.25 -12.74 38.94
CA GLY A 202 -24.21 -13.42 38.05
C GLY A 202 -24.91 -12.49 37.06
N ASN A 203 -24.73 -11.16 37.17
CA ASN A 203 -25.26 -10.22 36.18
C ASN A 203 -24.53 -10.37 34.85
N LYS A 204 -25.17 -9.97 33.76
CA LYS A 204 -24.57 -10.02 32.44
C LYS A 204 -24.44 -8.63 31.87
N TYR A 205 -23.29 -8.34 31.27
CA TYR A 205 -23.07 -7.11 30.53
C TYR A 205 -22.46 -7.44 29.17
N LYS A 206 -22.44 -6.45 28.28
CA LYS A 206 -21.97 -6.61 26.91
C LYS A 206 -20.66 -5.87 26.72
N LEU A 207 -19.72 -6.56 26.09
CA LEU A 207 -18.58 -5.94 25.44
C LEU A 207 -18.94 -5.79 23.97
N SER A 208 -19.12 -4.55 23.52
CA SER A 208 -19.44 -4.27 22.12
C SER A 208 -18.37 -3.42 21.46
N VAL A 209 -18.03 -3.75 20.23
CA VAL A 209 -17.12 -2.97 19.39
C VAL A 209 -17.93 -2.43 18.22
N VAL A 210 -17.98 -1.10 18.13
CA VAL A 210 -18.53 -0.36 17.01
C VAL A 210 -17.37 0.12 16.16
N ASP A 211 -17.17 -0.47 14.99
CA ASP A 211 -16.21 0.02 14.01
C ASP A 211 -16.90 1.04 13.10
N ILE A 212 -16.21 2.15 12.81
CA ILE A 212 -16.67 3.21 11.92
C ILE A 212 -15.62 3.37 10.82
N ALA A 213 -16.03 3.14 9.58
CA ALA A 213 -15.16 3.33 8.43
C ALA A 213 -14.65 4.79 8.36
N PRO A 214 -13.43 5.02 7.83
CA PRO A 214 -12.91 6.37 7.61
C PRO A 214 -13.94 7.25 6.87
N THR A 215 -14.47 8.23 7.58
CA THR A 215 -15.54 9.09 7.05
C THR A 215 -15.35 10.54 7.49
N ALA A 216 -15.87 11.46 6.69
CA ALA A 216 -15.96 12.88 6.96
C ALA A 216 -17.32 13.38 6.46
N GLN A 217 -17.75 14.55 6.96
CA GLN A 217 -19.05 15.10 6.59
C GLN A 217 -18.91 15.91 5.30
N GLU A 218 -19.68 15.52 4.27
CA GLU A 218 -19.68 16.22 3.00
C GLU A 218 -20.63 17.42 3.06
N PHE A 219 -20.12 18.56 2.58
CA PHE A 219 -20.90 19.77 2.39
C PHE A 219 -20.58 20.32 1.00
N CYS A 220 -21.59 20.37 0.14
CA CYS A 220 -21.50 20.96 -1.19
C CYS A 220 -22.08 22.38 -1.19
N THR A 221 -21.39 23.31 -1.84
CA THR A 221 -21.84 24.70 -2.00
C THR A 221 -22.02 25.01 -3.48
N PRO A 222 -23.13 25.62 -3.90
CA PRO A 222 -23.31 26.07 -5.28
C PRO A 222 -22.23 27.07 -5.71
N ALA A 223 -21.73 26.92 -6.93
CA ALA A 223 -20.71 27.76 -7.55
C ALA A 223 -21.21 28.32 -8.91
N PRO A 224 -20.65 29.45 -9.39
CA PRO A 224 -21.05 30.04 -10.67
C PRO A 224 -20.96 29.06 -11.84
N GLY A 225 -21.86 29.20 -12.82
CA GLY A 225 -21.92 28.32 -13.99
C GLY A 225 -22.66 27.00 -13.77
N GLY A 226 -23.47 26.89 -12.71
CA GLY A 226 -24.26 25.68 -12.41
C GLY A 226 -23.43 24.54 -11.86
N GLN A 227 -22.25 24.84 -11.28
CA GLN A 227 -21.37 23.87 -10.67
C GLN A 227 -21.60 23.82 -9.16
N GLU A 228 -21.12 22.76 -8.51
CA GLU A 228 -21.07 22.65 -7.05
C GLU A 228 -19.62 22.38 -6.62
N THR A 229 -19.21 22.99 -5.52
CA THR A 229 -17.93 22.73 -4.88
C THR A 229 -18.15 21.95 -3.60
N CYS A 230 -17.54 20.77 -3.51
CA CYS A 230 -17.69 19.90 -2.36
C CYS A 230 -16.36 19.71 -1.64
N LEU A 231 -16.40 19.66 -0.31
CA LEU A 231 -15.21 19.65 0.53
C LEU A 231 -14.35 18.40 0.31
N ILE A 232 -14.95 17.21 0.28
CA ILE A 232 -14.20 15.94 0.22
C ILE A 232 -13.45 15.80 -1.10
N ASN A 233 -14.01 16.24 -2.23
CA ASN A 233 -13.34 16.13 -3.53
C ASN A 233 -12.02 16.88 -3.55
N SER A 234 -12.01 18.12 -3.03
CA SER A 234 -10.80 18.94 -2.94
C SER A 234 -9.76 18.31 -2.00
N TYR A 235 -10.21 17.77 -0.88
CA TYR A 235 -9.37 17.07 0.09
C TYR A 235 -8.75 15.80 -0.49
N LEU A 236 -9.53 14.94 -1.15
CA LEU A 236 -9.03 13.70 -1.77
C LEU A 236 -7.98 13.97 -2.84
N LEU A 237 -8.22 14.98 -3.70
CA LEU A 237 -7.23 15.38 -4.69
C LEU A 237 -5.92 15.81 -4.01
N SER A 238 -6.02 16.64 -2.96
CA SER A 238 -4.87 17.13 -2.19
C SER A 238 -4.06 16.00 -1.52
N GLN A 239 -4.73 14.95 -1.01
CA GLN A 239 -4.05 13.84 -0.35
C GLN A 239 -3.47 12.81 -1.32
N LEU A 240 -4.15 12.55 -2.45
CA LEU A 240 -3.84 11.40 -3.31
C LEU A 240 -3.02 11.74 -4.56
N TRP A 241 -2.87 13.01 -4.95
CA TRP A 241 -2.16 13.36 -6.19
C TRP A 241 -0.67 12.97 -6.18
N LEU A 242 0.04 13.16 -5.07
CA LEU A 242 1.46 12.79 -4.94
C LEU A 242 1.67 11.28 -5.00
N PRO A 243 0.96 10.45 -4.19
CA PRO A 243 1.00 9.01 -4.33
C PRO A 243 0.65 8.53 -5.75
N ALA A 244 -0.39 9.10 -6.36
CA ALA A 244 -0.81 8.75 -7.72
C ALA A 244 0.28 9.08 -8.75
N LEU A 245 0.92 10.24 -8.65
CA LEU A 245 2.02 10.65 -9.52
C LEU A 245 3.21 9.69 -9.37
N ALA A 246 3.58 9.35 -8.14
CA ALA A 246 4.70 8.43 -7.87
C ALA A 246 4.44 7.03 -8.48
N ILE A 247 3.25 6.48 -8.29
CA ILE A 247 2.85 5.18 -8.87
C ILE A 247 2.87 5.25 -10.40
N THR A 248 2.37 6.35 -10.98
CA THR A 248 2.36 6.54 -12.43
C THR A 248 3.78 6.58 -13.00
N LEU A 249 4.68 7.34 -12.38
CA LEU A 249 6.08 7.42 -12.78
C LEU A 249 6.80 6.07 -12.65
N MET A 250 6.56 5.32 -11.57
CA MET A 250 7.10 3.96 -11.42
C MET A 250 6.56 3.01 -12.49
N GLY A 251 5.27 3.08 -12.80
CA GLY A 251 4.65 2.26 -13.86
C GLY A 251 5.26 2.54 -15.23
N ILE A 252 5.36 3.82 -15.61
CA ILE A 252 5.99 4.23 -16.88
C ILE A 252 7.46 3.82 -16.91
N GLY A 253 8.20 4.06 -15.83
CA GLY A 253 9.61 3.67 -15.71
C GLY A 253 9.81 2.16 -15.86
N GLY A 254 8.94 1.36 -15.23
CA GLY A 254 8.94 -0.09 -15.35
C GLY A 254 8.68 -0.58 -16.78
N ILE A 255 7.73 0.03 -17.49
CA ILE A 255 7.44 -0.29 -18.90
C ILE A 255 8.66 0.04 -19.78
N VAL A 256 9.24 1.23 -19.63
CA VAL A 256 10.41 1.65 -20.42
C VAL A 256 11.61 0.74 -20.16
N ALA A 257 11.89 0.43 -18.89
CA ALA A 257 12.96 -0.49 -18.51
C ALA A 257 12.74 -1.89 -19.10
N SER A 258 11.49 -2.37 -19.09
CA SER A 258 11.13 -3.67 -19.68
C SER A 258 11.36 -3.71 -21.19
N ILE A 259 10.92 -2.66 -21.92
CA ILE A 259 11.12 -2.56 -23.37
C ILE A 259 12.62 -2.53 -23.70
N LEU A 260 13.41 -1.72 -22.99
CA LEU A 260 14.85 -1.63 -23.19
C LEU A 260 15.56 -2.95 -22.84
N GLY A 261 15.14 -3.61 -21.76
CA GLY A 261 15.64 -4.92 -21.34
C GLY A 261 15.35 -6.00 -22.38
N ILE A 262 14.11 -6.08 -22.89
CA ILE A 262 13.72 -7.01 -23.96
C ILE A 262 14.53 -6.73 -25.23
N ARG A 263 14.66 -5.45 -25.63
CA ARG A 263 15.46 -5.07 -26.80
C ARG A 263 16.92 -5.49 -26.64
N HIS A 264 17.51 -5.23 -25.48
CA HIS A 264 18.89 -5.62 -25.18
C HIS A 264 19.05 -7.15 -25.22
N TRP A 265 18.12 -7.88 -24.62
CA TRP A 265 18.10 -9.34 -24.61
C TRP A 265 17.95 -9.93 -26.03
N LEU A 266 17.06 -9.37 -26.84
CA LEU A 266 16.91 -9.75 -28.25
C LEU A 266 18.21 -9.51 -29.02
N LEU A 267 18.85 -8.34 -28.86
CA LEU A 267 20.14 -8.04 -29.51
C LEU A 267 21.23 -9.07 -29.15
N LEU A 268 21.23 -9.58 -27.91
CA LEU A 268 22.17 -10.62 -27.48
C LEU A 268 21.82 -11.99 -28.06
N ASN A 269 20.53 -12.32 -28.23
CA ASN A 269 20.09 -13.65 -28.66
C ASN A 269 19.90 -13.81 -30.19
N THR A 270 19.74 -12.72 -30.94
CA THR A 270 19.64 -12.79 -32.40
C THR A 270 20.94 -13.27 -32.99
N ALA A 271 20.91 -14.41 -33.67
CA ALA A 271 22.08 -14.98 -34.32
C ALA A 271 22.51 -14.14 -35.54
N TRP A 272 23.81 -13.92 -35.71
CA TRP A 272 24.36 -13.25 -36.89
C TRP A 272 24.64 -14.26 -37.98
N THR A 273 24.50 -13.84 -39.24
CA THR A 273 24.89 -14.66 -40.39
C THR A 273 26.23 -14.17 -40.91
N ILE A 274 27.22 -15.05 -40.91
CA ILE A 274 28.55 -14.81 -41.46
C ILE A 274 28.63 -15.47 -42.83
N LYS A 275 28.93 -14.70 -43.87
CA LYS A 275 29.18 -15.20 -45.22
C LYS A 275 30.67 -15.11 -45.49
N VAL A 276 31.22 -16.17 -46.06
CA VAL A 276 32.65 -16.26 -46.37
C VAL A 276 32.78 -16.64 -47.84
N SER A 277 33.66 -15.94 -48.54
CA SER A 277 34.08 -16.26 -49.90
C SER A 277 35.60 -16.22 -49.97
N SER A 278 36.18 -17.24 -50.61
CA SER A 278 37.62 -17.31 -50.90
C SER A 278 37.85 -16.95 -52.36
N ASN A 279 39.02 -16.40 -52.69
CA ASN A 279 39.41 -16.14 -54.08
C ASN A 279 39.73 -17.44 -54.86
N ASP A 280 39.93 -18.57 -54.19
CA ASP A 280 40.23 -19.85 -54.84
C ASP A 280 39.03 -20.52 -55.50
N ASP A 281 37.83 -20.16 -55.05
CA ASP A 281 36.60 -20.82 -55.48
C ASP A 281 35.51 -19.76 -55.63
N GLU A 282 35.49 -19.10 -56.80
CA GLU A 282 34.61 -17.96 -57.08
C GLU A 282 33.10 -18.27 -56.92
N ASN A 283 32.72 -19.55 -56.82
CA ASN A 283 31.33 -20.01 -56.74
C ASN A 283 30.89 -20.54 -55.35
N GLU A 284 31.78 -20.73 -54.38
CA GLU A 284 31.41 -21.28 -53.07
C GLU A 284 31.29 -20.19 -51.97
N ILE A 285 30.05 -19.78 -51.68
CA ILE A 285 29.76 -18.91 -50.53
C ILE A 285 29.35 -19.75 -49.32
N GLN A 286 30.24 -19.91 -48.37
CA GLN A 286 29.95 -20.60 -47.10
C GLN A 286 29.16 -19.68 -46.15
N ARG A 287 28.17 -20.24 -45.44
CA ARG A 287 27.30 -19.51 -44.51
C ARG A 287 27.32 -20.11 -43.11
N TYR A 288 27.70 -19.29 -42.14
CA TYR A 288 27.77 -19.67 -40.73
C TYR A 288 26.79 -18.85 -39.89
N THR A 289 26.33 -19.44 -38.79
CA THR A 289 25.48 -18.77 -37.81
C THR A 289 26.26 -18.55 -36.51
N LEU A 290 26.33 -17.31 -36.05
CA LEU A 290 27.12 -16.91 -34.88
C LEU A 290 26.23 -16.28 -33.80
N LYS A 291 25.91 -17.04 -32.75
CA LYS A 291 25.23 -16.54 -31.54
C LYS A 291 26.23 -15.87 -30.59
N THR A 292 25.72 -15.14 -29.60
CA THR A 292 26.57 -14.60 -28.53
C THR A 292 27.34 -15.71 -27.82
N SER A 293 28.62 -15.45 -27.51
CA SER A 293 29.56 -16.38 -26.88
C SER A 293 29.90 -17.61 -27.72
N GLN A 294 29.58 -17.60 -29.01
CA GLN A 294 30.05 -18.59 -29.97
C GLN A 294 31.27 -18.07 -30.73
N ARG A 295 32.08 -19.01 -31.23
CA ARG A 295 33.23 -18.75 -32.08
C ARG A 295 33.18 -19.61 -33.35
N ILE A 296 33.73 -19.08 -34.43
CA ILE A 296 34.01 -19.79 -35.67
C ILE A 296 35.53 -19.88 -35.81
N ASN A 297 36.04 -21.06 -36.11
CA ASN A 297 37.47 -21.28 -36.36
C ASN A 297 37.78 -20.92 -37.82
N ILE A 298 38.98 -20.40 -38.08
CA ILE A 298 39.49 -20.17 -39.44
C ILE A 298 40.67 -21.12 -39.66
N GLY A 299 40.51 -22.11 -40.53
CA GLY A 299 41.43 -23.23 -40.72
C GLY A 299 41.31 -24.34 -39.67
N GLY A 300 41.87 -25.51 -39.98
CA GLY A 300 41.78 -26.74 -39.18
C GLY A 300 40.48 -27.51 -39.38
N GLU A 301 40.26 -28.56 -38.59
CA GLU A 301 39.11 -29.46 -38.73
C GLU A 301 37.98 -29.14 -37.74
N GLY A 302 36.71 -29.21 -38.16
CA GLY A 302 35.56 -29.10 -37.25
C GLY A 302 34.24 -28.58 -37.85
N VAL A 303 33.18 -28.63 -37.05
CA VAL A 303 31.78 -28.34 -37.47
C VAL A 303 31.47 -26.84 -37.65
N ASN A 304 32.29 -25.94 -37.07
CA ASN A 304 32.16 -24.48 -37.22
C ASN A 304 33.50 -23.88 -37.63
N THR A 305 34.08 -24.43 -38.69
CA THR A 305 35.37 -24.02 -39.23
C THR A 305 35.20 -23.51 -40.65
N ILE A 306 35.81 -22.36 -40.94
CA ILE A 306 36.01 -21.87 -42.30
C ILE A 306 37.18 -22.66 -42.88
N ASP A 307 36.91 -23.35 -43.98
CA ASP A 307 37.92 -24.17 -44.62
C ASP A 307 39.04 -23.30 -45.18
N CYS A 308 40.28 -23.69 -44.89
CA CYS A 308 41.50 -23.04 -45.35
C CYS A 308 42.54 -24.15 -45.56
N PRO A 309 43.34 -24.11 -46.64
CA PRO A 309 44.46 -25.01 -46.83
C PRO A 309 45.41 -25.02 -45.61
N GLY A 310 45.62 -26.24 -45.08
CA GLY A 310 46.41 -26.53 -43.89
C GLY A 310 45.61 -27.15 -42.75
N GLU A 311 46.26 -27.95 -41.91
CA GLU A 311 45.63 -28.58 -40.73
C GLU A 311 45.56 -27.62 -39.53
N GLU A 312 46.24 -26.48 -39.57
CA GLU A 312 46.30 -25.55 -38.45
C GLU A 312 45.09 -24.60 -38.40
N THR A 313 44.55 -24.38 -37.20
CA THR A 313 43.65 -23.24 -36.98
C THR A 313 44.48 -21.97 -36.95
N ARG A 314 44.17 -20.97 -37.79
CA ARG A 314 44.90 -19.71 -37.90
C ARG A 314 44.38 -18.65 -36.94
N CYS A 315 43.06 -18.53 -36.81
CA CYS A 315 42.43 -17.65 -35.82
C CYS A 315 40.99 -18.05 -35.50
N TYR A 316 40.40 -17.32 -34.56
CA TYR A 316 39.01 -17.46 -34.12
C TYR A 316 38.26 -16.17 -34.36
N LEU A 317 37.05 -16.28 -34.93
CA LEU A 317 36.07 -15.21 -35.01
C LEU A 317 35.06 -15.40 -33.88
N GLU A 318 35.17 -14.60 -32.82
CA GLU A 318 34.40 -14.76 -31.58
C GLU A 318 33.41 -13.60 -31.38
N ARG A 319 32.15 -13.91 -31.10
CA ARG A 319 31.15 -12.90 -30.74
C ARG A 319 31.02 -12.81 -29.22
N ARG A 320 31.26 -11.62 -28.65
CA ARG A 320 31.01 -11.31 -27.23
C ARG A 320 29.97 -10.21 -27.13
N GLY A 321 28.76 -10.56 -26.71
CA GLY A 321 27.59 -9.69 -26.75
C GLY A 321 27.29 -9.16 -28.17
N ASN A 322 27.28 -7.85 -28.33
CA ASN A 322 27.06 -7.19 -29.63
C ASN A 322 28.37 -6.82 -30.36
N GLN A 323 29.51 -7.38 -29.93
CA GLN A 323 30.84 -7.10 -30.48
C GLN A 323 31.47 -8.37 -31.05
N LEU A 324 32.30 -8.20 -32.08
CA LEU A 324 33.02 -9.28 -32.75
C LEU A 324 34.51 -9.09 -32.57
N TYR A 325 35.22 -10.18 -32.35
CA TYR A 325 36.66 -10.18 -32.11
C TYR A 325 37.34 -11.20 -33.01
N LEU A 326 38.50 -10.84 -33.54
CA LEU A 326 39.44 -11.76 -34.15
C LEU A 326 40.53 -12.07 -33.13
N LYS A 327 40.67 -13.36 -32.79
CA LYS A 327 41.64 -13.82 -31.82
C LYS A 327 42.62 -14.79 -32.51
N PRO A 328 43.92 -14.50 -32.56
CA PRO A 328 44.88 -15.40 -33.20
C PRO A 328 45.07 -16.68 -32.39
N SER A 329 45.23 -17.81 -33.08
CA SER A 329 45.54 -19.10 -32.44
C SER A 329 47.02 -19.25 -32.10
N LYS A 330 47.89 -18.51 -32.82
CA LYS A 330 49.35 -18.63 -32.84
C LYS A 330 49.89 -19.94 -33.43
N GLN A 331 49.05 -20.77 -34.03
CA GLN A 331 49.48 -22.02 -34.68
C GLN A 331 49.99 -21.78 -36.10
N ALA A 332 49.37 -20.84 -36.83
CA ALA A 332 49.76 -20.44 -38.16
C ALA A 332 49.49 -18.94 -38.39
N GLU A 333 50.18 -18.36 -39.35
CA GLU A 333 50.09 -16.91 -39.61
C GLU A 333 48.80 -16.54 -40.35
N ILE A 334 48.28 -15.38 -39.97
CA ILE A 334 47.15 -14.73 -40.64
C ILE A 334 47.29 -13.22 -40.51
N PHE A 335 46.91 -12.50 -41.56
CA PHE A 335 47.09 -11.07 -41.67
C PHE A 335 45.74 -10.38 -41.74
N TYR A 336 45.60 -9.31 -40.96
CA TYR A 336 44.43 -8.44 -40.99
C TYR A 336 44.89 -7.03 -41.34
N ARG A 337 44.40 -6.47 -42.46
CA ARG A 337 44.81 -5.16 -43.00
C ARG A 337 46.33 -5.04 -43.19
N GLY A 338 46.95 -6.09 -43.73
CA GLY A 338 48.39 -6.13 -44.01
C GLY A 338 49.30 -6.31 -42.79
N ASN A 339 48.75 -6.41 -41.57
CA ASN A 339 49.53 -6.68 -40.36
C ASN A 339 49.27 -8.09 -39.87
N GLN A 340 50.31 -8.80 -39.42
CA GLN A 340 50.18 -10.11 -38.80
C GLN A 340 49.34 -10.00 -37.52
N LEU A 341 48.33 -10.85 -37.40
CA LEU A 341 47.45 -10.88 -36.24
C LEU A 341 48.16 -11.59 -35.08
N THR A 342 48.78 -10.82 -34.19
CA THR A 342 49.50 -11.35 -33.01
C THR A 342 48.72 -11.18 -31.70
N GLN A 343 47.73 -10.29 -31.68
CA GLN A 343 46.86 -9.99 -30.55
C GLN A 343 45.38 -9.99 -30.95
N GLU A 344 44.50 -10.04 -29.95
CA GLU A 344 43.05 -9.94 -30.17
C GLU A 344 42.68 -8.55 -30.70
N VAL A 345 41.86 -8.50 -31.76
CA VAL A 345 41.42 -7.26 -32.39
C VAL A 345 39.90 -7.22 -32.45
N LYS A 346 39.31 -6.11 -31.98
CA LYS A 346 37.89 -5.85 -32.12
C LYS A 346 37.55 -5.46 -33.55
N ILE A 347 36.49 -6.04 -34.10
CA ILE A 347 35.99 -5.77 -35.44
C ILE A 347 34.78 -4.85 -35.37
N ASP A 348 34.97 -3.61 -35.83
CA ASP A 348 33.90 -2.61 -35.86
C ASP A 348 33.13 -2.59 -37.20
N LYS A 349 33.68 -3.19 -38.27
CA LYS A 349 33.08 -3.22 -39.61
C LYS A 349 32.29 -4.52 -39.85
N ASN A 350 31.24 -4.44 -40.68
CA ASN A 350 30.46 -5.61 -41.12
C ASN A 350 31.10 -6.39 -42.28
N TYR A 351 32.31 -6.02 -42.68
CA TYR A 351 33.10 -6.69 -43.70
C TYR A 351 34.56 -6.63 -43.29
N LEU A 352 35.28 -7.72 -43.51
CA LEU A 352 36.71 -7.81 -43.27
C LEU A 352 37.35 -8.78 -44.27
N THR A 353 38.60 -8.52 -44.59
CA THR A 353 39.44 -9.38 -45.43
C THR A 353 40.59 -9.89 -44.59
N LEU A 354 40.83 -11.19 -44.61
CA LEU A 354 41.97 -11.83 -43.99
C LEU A 354 42.83 -12.45 -45.07
N THR A 355 44.14 -12.25 -44.98
CA THR A 355 45.09 -12.85 -45.90
C THR A 355 45.88 -13.91 -45.15
N TYR A 356 46.11 -15.05 -45.78
CA TYR A 356 46.96 -16.11 -45.23
C TYR A 356 47.86 -16.69 -46.31
N HIS A 357 49.00 -17.23 -45.88
CA HIS A 357 50.00 -17.82 -46.77
C HIS A 357 49.96 -19.34 -46.67
N HIS A 358 49.98 -20.02 -47.82
CA HIS A 358 50.12 -21.47 -47.93
C HIS A 358 50.87 -21.83 -49.23
N ASN A 359 51.88 -22.72 -49.15
CA ASN A 359 52.68 -23.17 -50.31
C ASN A 359 53.19 -22.05 -51.24
N HIS A 360 53.72 -20.96 -50.67
CA HIS A 360 54.23 -19.77 -51.40
C HIS A 360 53.18 -19.00 -52.21
N GLN A 361 51.90 -19.18 -51.91
CA GLN A 361 50.78 -18.42 -52.47
C GLN A 361 50.01 -17.69 -51.36
N ASP A 362 49.45 -16.55 -51.74
CA ASP A 362 48.67 -15.68 -50.87
C ASP A 362 47.19 -15.88 -51.18
N PHE A 363 46.41 -16.12 -50.13
CA PHE A 363 44.99 -16.38 -50.23
C PHE A 363 44.20 -15.37 -49.40
N ASP A 364 43.12 -14.85 -49.97
CA ASP A 364 42.25 -13.87 -49.32
C ASP A 364 40.90 -14.47 -48.96
N LEU A 365 40.53 -14.37 -47.69
CA LEU A 365 39.20 -14.66 -47.17
C LEU A 365 38.42 -13.38 -47.00
N GLN A 366 37.33 -13.26 -47.74
CA GLN A 366 36.39 -12.16 -47.59
C GLN A 366 35.23 -12.59 -46.68
N ILE A 367 35.09 -11.92 -45.55
CA ILE A 367 34.08 -12.24 -44.53
C ILE A 367 33.09 -11.09 -44.42
N GLN A 368 31.83 -11.35 -44.76
CA GLN A 368 30.70 -10.43 -44.62
C GLN A 368 29.81 -10.83 -43.43
N ILE A 369 29.59 -9.90 -42.51
CA ILE A 369 28.80 -10.07 -41.30
C ILE A 369 27.43 -9.39 -41.50
N ARG A 370 26.36 -10.18 -41.47
CA ARG A 370 24.98 -9.66 -41.45
C ARG A 370 24.39 -9.79 -40.06
N LYS A 371 24.22 -8.64 -39.40
CA LYS A 371 23.48 -8.49 -38.15
C LYS A 371 21.99 -8.43 -38.51
N LYS A 372 21.17 -9.25 -37.85
CA LYS A 372 19.71 -9.26 -38.03
C LYS A 372 19.04 -8.36 -37.00
#